data_AF-A0A820IQL9-F1
#
_entry.id   AF-A0A820IQL9-F1
#
_cell.length_a   1.000
_cell.length_b   1.000
_cell.length_c   1.000
_cell.angle_alpha   90.00
_cell.angle_beta   90.00
_cell.angle_gamma   90.00
#
_symmetry.space_group_name_H-M   'P 1'
#
loop_
_entity.id
_entity.type
_entity.pdbx_description
1 polymer ?
#
loop_
_entity_poly.entity_id
_entity_poly.type
_entity_poly.pdbx_seq_one_letter_code
_entity_poly.pdbx_strand_id
1 'polypeptide(L)'
;HECLTNNGIIVFRTGYEILNQLITIYVHILSCQDLPKMDVFGVSDPYVILELLPSTLYPKRPKEYKTNTIKRTLDPEFNELFQW
;
A
#
# COMPACT_ATOMS: atom_id res chain seq x y z
N HIS A 1 -9.19 -0.29 -7.18
CA HIS A 1 -9.48 1.01 -6.54
C HIS A 1 -8.38 1.97 -6.89
N GLU A 2 -8.76 3.20 -7.20
CA GLU A 2 -7.86 4.34 -7.31
C GLU A 2 -8.26 5.29 -6.19
N CYS A 3 -7.28 5.77 -5.43
CA CYS A 3 -7.52 6.71 -4.35
C CYS A 3 -6.72 7.97 -4.64
N LEU A 4 -7.45 9.06 -4.88
CA LEU A 4 -6.91 10.40 -5.00
C LEU A 4 -6.48 10.87 -3.61
N THR A 5 -5.21 11.22 -3.47
CA THR A 5 -4.67 11.88 -2.29
C THR A 5 -4.36 13.33 -2.61
N ASN A 6 -3.98 14.11 -1.61
CA ASN A 6 -3.47 15.46 -1.84
C ASN A 6 -2.13 15.48 -2.61
N ASN A 7 -1.45 14.33 -2.71
CA ASN A 7 -0.07 14.19 -3.17
C ASN A 7 0.07 13.08 -4.23
N GLY A 8 -0.91 12.94 -5.11
CA GLY A 8 -0.93 11.92 -6.18
C GLY A 8 -1.98 10.85 -5.96
N ILE A 9 -1.91 9.79 -6.76
CA ILE A 9 -2.90 8.71 -6.81
C ILE A 9 -2.23 7.42 -6.35
N ILE A 10 -2.91 6.63 -5.53
CA ILE A 10 -2.55 5.23 -5.28
C ILE A 10 -3.56 4.29 -5.91
N VAL A 11 -3.05 3.31 -6.64
CA VAL A 11 -3.85 2.26 -7.29
C VAL A 11 -3.62 0.95 -6.53
N PHE A 12 -4.71 0.35 -6.06
CA PHE A 12 -4.67 -0.89 -5.29
C PHE A 12 -5.93 -1.71 -5.50
N ARG A 13 -5.86 -3.01 -5.21
CA ARG A 13 -7.03 -3.90 -5.17
C ARG A 13 -7.15 -4.46 -3.77
N THR A 14 -8.39 -4.66 -3.32
CA THR A 14 -8.67 -5.34 -2.06
C THR A 14 -9.67 -6.46 -2.30
N GLY A 15 -9.64 -7.44 -1.43
CA GLY A 15 -10.56 -8.56 -1.44
C GLY A 15 -10.51 -9.28 -0.11
N TYR A 16 -11.41 -10.21 0.09
CA TYR A 16 -11.36 -11.11 1.23
C TYR A 16 -11.79 -12.50 0.79
N GLU A 17 -11.31 -13.50 1.50
CA GLU A 17 -11.73 -14.88 1.37
C GLU A 17 -12.19 -15.41 2.73
N ILE A 18 -13.22 -16.25 2.72
CA ILE A 18 -13.71 -16.93 3.92
C ILE A 18 -13.54 -18.42 3.71
N LEU A 19 -12.65 -19.03 4.50
CA LEU A 19 -12.40 -20.47 4.48
C LEU A 19 -12.49 -21.01 5.91
N ASN A 20 -13.35 -22.00 6.15
CA ASN A 20 -13.50 -22.63 7.46
C ASN A 20 -13.75 -21.62 8.61
N GLN A 21 -14.62 -20.62 8.37
CA GLN A 21 -14.92 -19.52 9.30
C GLN A 21 -13.75 -18.58 9.61
N LEU A 22 -12.62 -18.71 8.91
CA LEU A 22 -11.50 -17.78 8.97
C LEU A 22 -11.63 -16.79 7.81
N ILE A 23 -11.51 -15.50 8.14
CA ILE A 23 -11.47 -14.41 7.15
C ILE A 23 -10.01 -14.06 6.91
N THR A 24 -9.61 -14.07 5.64
CA THR A 24 -8.32 -13.54 5.17
C THR A 24 -8.60 -12.29 4.34
N ILE A 25 -7.89 -11.20 4.64
CA ILE A 25 -8.02 -9.94 3.90
C ILE A 25 -6.82 -9.82 2.97
N TYR A 26 -7.05 -9.52 1.69
CA TYR A 26 -6.01 -9.30 0.69
C TYR A 26 -5.96 -7.83 0.29
N VAL A 27 -4.75 -7.28 0.21
CA VAL A 27 -4.50 -5.95 -0.36
C VAL A 27 -3.33 -6.04 -1.33
N HIS A 28 -3.61 -5.75 -2.60
CA HIS A 28 -2.62 -5.71 -3.67
C HIS A 28 -2.32 -4.26 -4.01
N ILE A 29 -1.13 -3.79 -3.65
CA ILE A 29 -0.63 -2.46 -4.02
C ILE A 29 -0.06 -2.55 -5.42
N LEU A 30 -0.66 -1.82 -6.36
CA LEU A 30 -0.28 -1.89 -7.77
C LEU A 30 0.74 -0.80 -8.10
N SER A 31 0.35 0.46 -7.95
CA SER A 31 1.19 1.59 -8.32
C SER A 31 0.78 2.88 -7.62
N CYS A 32 1.63 3.90 -7.72
CA CYS A 32 1.22 5.28 -7.53
C CYS A 32 1.45 6.08 -8.81
N GLN A 33 0.77 7.23 -8.92
CA GLN A 33 0.93 8.18 -10.01
C GLN A 33 1.00 9.60 -9.46
N ASP A 34 1.74 10.47 -10.16
CA ASP A 34 1.83 11.90 -9.87
C ASP A 34 2.27 12.23 -8.43
N LEU A 35 3.22 11.45 -7.89
CA LEU A 35 3.77 11.73 -6.57
C LEU A 35 4.55 13.06 -6.55
N PRO A 36 4.60 13.77 -5.42
CA PRO A 36 5.37 14.99 -5.29
C PRO A 36 6.87 14.71 -5.41
N LYS A 37 7.56 15.70 -5.96
CA LYS A 37 9.03 15.75 -6.00
C LYS A 37 9.55 16.07 -4.60
N MET A 38 10.35 15.18 -4.04
CA MET A 38 10.89 15.36 -2.69
C MET A 38 12.40 15.66 -2.68
N ASP A 39 13.09 15.55 -3.83
CA ASP A 39 14.51 15.84 -3.95
C ASP A 39 14.85 16.91 -5.01
N VAL A 40 16.12 17.34 -5.00
CA VAL A 40 16.66 18.39 -5.89
C VAL A 40 16.64 17.97 -7.37
N PHE A 41 16.61 16.66 -7.64
CA PHE A 41 16.55 16.11 -8.99
C PHE A 41 15.12 15.98 -9.51
N GLY A 42 14.13 16.29 -8.67
CA GLY A 42 12.73 16.25 -9.03
C GLY A 42 12.16 14.84 -9.09
N VAL A 43 12.67 13.93 -8.27
CA VAL A 43 12.18 12.55 -8.12
C VAL A 43 11.94 12.23 -6.63
N SER A 44 11.49 11.01 -6.36
CA SER A 44 11.24 10.48 -5.02
C SER A 44 11.67 9.01 -4.94
N ASP A 45 11.86 8.51 -3.72
CA ASP A 45 12.09 7.09 -3.42
C ASP A 45 10.85 6.51 -2.70
N PRO A 46 9.71 6.35 -3.40
CA PRO A 46 8.43 6.02 -2.76
C PRO A 46 8.37 4.59 -2.19
N TYR A 47 7.54 4.46 -1.16
CA TYR A 47 7.06 3.20 -0.58
C TYR A 47 5.67 3.41 0.03
N VAL A 48 4.93 2.32 0.23
CA VAL A 48 3.60 2.34 0.87
C VAL A 48 3.66 1.58 2.19
N ILE A 49 3.07 2.16 3.23
CA ILE A 49 2.78 1.47 4.50
C ILE A 49 1.30 1.14 4.54
N LEU A 50 0.97 -0.08 4.96
CA LEU A 50 -0.40 -0.54 5.15
C LEU A 50 -0.62 -0.90 6.62
N GLU A 51 -1.67 -0.38 7.23
CA GLU A 51 -2.12 -0.74 8.58
C GLU A 51 -3.61 -1.13 8.55
N LEU A 52 -3.96 -2.20 9.29
CA LEU A 52 -5.35 -2.59 9.49
C LEU A 52 -5.89 -1.90 10.75
N LEU A 53 -6.82 -0.97 10.56
CA LEU A 53 -7.39 -0.15 11.63
C LEU A 53 -8.76 -0.65 12.11
N PRO A 54 -9.11 -0.44 13.40
CA PRO A 54 -8.20 -0.01 14.46
C PRO A 54 -7.30 -1.18 14.90
N SER A 55 -5.99 -0.93 14.99
CA SER A 55 -5.00 -1.99 15.27
C SER A 55 -5.17 -2.64 16.66
N THR A 56 -5.86 -1.97 17.58
CA THR A 56 -6.22 -2.52 18.91
C THR A 56 -7.18 -3.71 18.86
N LEU A 57 -8.00 -3.83 17.81
CA LEU A 57 -8.92 -4.96 17.64
C LEU A 57 -8.21 -6.22 17.10
N TYR A 58 -7.00 -6.08 16.58
CA TYR A 58 -6.27 -7.17 15.91
C TYR A 58 -4.85 -7.37 16.48
N PRO A 59 -4.68 -7.59 17.80
CA PRO A 59 -3.37 -7.56 18.47
C PRO A 59 -2.42 -8.70 18.07
N LYS A 60 -2.93 -9.76 17.44
CA LYS A 60 -2.16 -10.93 16.98
C LYS A 60 -1.76 -10.85 15.50
N ARG A 61 -2.17 -9.80 14.78
CA ARG A 61 -1.81 -9.59 13.38
C ARG A 61 -0.64 -8.60 13.28
N PRO A 62 0.14 -8.60 12.19
CA PRO A 62 1.13 -7.57 11.94
C PRO A 62 0.49 -6.19 11.98
N LYS A 63 1.13 -5.27 12.72
CA LYS A 63 0.66 -3.88 12.86
C LYS A 63 0.71 -3.14 11.53
N GLU A 64 1.80 -3.36 10.79
CA GLU A 64 2.00 -2.75 9.50
C GLU A 64 2.66 -3.71 8.51
N TYR A 65 2.38 -3.49 7.23
CA TYR A 65 3.17 -3.97 6.12
C TYR A 65 3.80 -2.79 5.41
N LYS A 66 4.93 -3.02 4.75
CA LYS A 66 5.63 -2.01 3.98
C LYS A 66 6.08 -2.61 2.66
N THR A 67 5.84 -1.90 1.56
CA THR A 67 6.37 -2.29 0.25
C THR A 67 7.87 -2.10 0.18
N ASN A 68 8.50 -2.70 -0.83
CA ASN A 68 9.83 -2.29 -1.22
C ASN A 68 9.84 -0.81 -1.62
N THR A 69 10.99 -0.17 -1.41
CA THR A 69 11.23 1.19 -1.87
C THR A 69 11.69 1.15 -3.32
N ILE A 70 10.98 1.86 -4.20
CA ILE A 70 11.38 2.04 -5.60
C ILE A 70 12.10 3.37 -5.70
N LYS A 71 13.30 3.37 -6.28
CA LYS A 71 14.14 4.56 -6.30
C LYS A 71 13.84 5.47 -7.48
N ARG A 72 13.95 6.77 -7.26
CA ARG A 72 13.99 7.83 -8.29
C ARG A 72 12.81 7.81 -9.27
N THR A 73 11.59 7.70 -8.75
CA THR A 73 10.37 7.74 -9.56
C THR A 73 9.25 8.48 -8.85
N LEU A 74 8.36 9.11 -9.61
CA LEU A 74 7.10 9.67 -9.13
C LEU A 74 5.90 8.74 -9.43
N ASP A 75 6.12 7.71 -10.24
CA ASP A 75 5.11 6.77 -10.70
C ASP A 75 5.59 5.32 -10.43
N PRO A 76 5.73 4.91 -9.16
CA PRO A 76 6.22 3.59 -8.80
C PRO A 76 5.21 2.49 -9.15
N GLU A 77 5.70 1.36 -9.64
CA GLU A 77 4.93 0.11 -9.78
C GLU A 77 5.42 -0.92 -8.76
N PHE A 78 4.61 -1.18 -7.73
CA PHE A 78 4.95 -2.11 -6.66
C PHE A 78 4.57 -3.55 -7.00
N ASN A 79 3.33 -3.78 -7.43
CA ASN A 79 2.75 -5.11 -7.65
C ASN A 79 2.96 -6.09 -6.46
N GLU A 80 2.77 -5.58 -5.23
CA GLU A 80 2.98 -6.34 -4.00
C GLU A 80 1.64 -6.71 -3.34
N LEU A 81 1.49 -7.99 -2.96
CA LEU A 81 0.29 -8.53 -2.32
C LEU A 81 0.54 -8.82 -0.83
N PHE A 82 -0.30 -8.24 0.01
CA PHE A 82 -0.30 -8.45 1.47
C PHE A 82 -1.58 -9.14 1.90
N GLN A 83 -1.49 -9.90 2.99
CA GLN A 83 -2.65 -10.55 3.60
C GLN A 83 -2.64 -10.45 5.13
N TRP A 84 -3.81 -10.22 5.71
CA TRP A 84 -4.03 -10.33 7.16
C TRP A 84 -4.74 -11.63 7.50
#